data_AF-A0A7N4P5U0-F1
#
_entry.id   AF-A0A7N4P5U0-F1
#
_cell.length_a   1.000
_cell.length_b   1.000
_cell.length_c   1.000
_cell.angle_alpha   90.00
_cell.angle_beta   90.00
_cell.angle_gamma   90.00
#
_symmetry.space_group_name_H-M   'P 1'
#
loop_
_entity.id
_entity.type
_entity.pdbx_description
1 polymer ?
#
loop_
_entity_poly.entity_id
_entity_poly.type
_entity_poly.pdbx_seq_one_letter_code
_entity_poly.pdbx_strand_id
1 'polypeptide(L)'
;VSCQQKVTQSPLSLSVREGESTTINCTYSESNPRSFQWYRQDPERGLTFLFYMTSGRKQRGRFGSTTNMKESHSSLHITASQLEDSTTYLCAAN
;
A
#
# COMPACT_ATOMS: atom_id res chain seq x y z
N VAL A 1 22.04 8.45 15.72
CA VAL A 1 21.68 7.78 14.45
C VAL A 1 20.30 8.29 14.06
N SER A 2 20.17 8.98 12.92
CA SER A 2 18.86 9.43 12.40
C SER A 2 18.38 8.39 11.38
N CYS A 3 17.29 7.68 11.66
CA CYS A 3 16.63 6.85 10.67
C CYS A 3 15.83 7.78 9.75
N GLN A 4 16.38 8.14 8.59
CA GLN A 4 15.62 8.87 7.57
C GLN A 4 14.54 7.95 7.00
N GLN A 5 13.29 8.19 7.40
CA GLN A 5 12.13 7.53 6.83
C GLN A 5 11.91 8.06 5.41
N LYS A 6 12.25 7.26 4.40
CA LYS A 6 12.06 7.65 2.98
C LYS A 6 10.67 7.33 2.45
N VAL A 7 9.94 6.42 3.10
CA VAL A 7 8.57 6.03 2.73
C VAL A 7 7.61 6.54 3.79
N THR A 8 6.62 7.32 3.36
CA THR A 8 5.53 7.83 4.19
C THR A 8 4.23 7.19 3.75
N GLN A 9 3.53 6.55 4.70
CA GLN A 9 2.20 5.97 4.45
C GLN A 9 1.11 6.77 5.15
N SER A 10 -0.03 6.91 4.50
CA SER A 10 -1.18 7.59 5.09
C SER A 10 -2.53 6.95 4.72
N PRO A 11 -3.50 6.95 5.65
CA PRO A 11 -3.30 7.23 7.07
C PRO A 11 -2.58 6.09 7.80
N LEU A 12 -2.05 6.36 8.99
CA LEU A 12 -1.28 5.38 9.78
C LEU A 12 -2.16 4.27 10.37
N SER A 13 -3.43 4.57 10.62
CA SER A 13 -4.44 3.64 11.09
C SER A 13 -5.79 3.98 10.47
N LEU A 14 -6.60 2.95 10.26
CA LEU A 14 -7.91 3.02 9.62
C LEU A 14 -8.87 2.13 10.39
N SER A 15 -10.10 2.61 10.57
CA SER A 15 -11.22 1.78 10.97
C SER A 15 -12.28 1.88 9.87
N VAL A 16 -12.60 0.76 9.25
CA VAL A 16 -13.43 0.67 8.04
C VAL A 16 -14.53 -0.33 8.31
N ARG A 17 -15.76 -0.03 7.93
CA ARG A 17 -16.86 -0.98 8.10
C ARG A 17 -16.80 -2.04 7.01
N GLU A 18 -17.30 -3.23 7.34
CA GLU A 18 -17.43 -4.31 6.36
C GLU A 18 -18.26 -3.84 5.16
N GLY A 19 -17.83 -4.20 3.94
CA GLY A 19 -18.44 -3.77 2.68
C GLY A 19 -18.00 -2.37 2.19
N GLU A 20 -17.41 -1.53 3.04
CA GLU A 20 -16.89 -0.23 2.60
C GLU A 20 -15.55 -0.36 1.86
N SER A 21 -15.19 0.70 1.13
CA SER A 21 -13.91 0.77 0.41
C SER A 21 -12.95 1.70 1.14
N THR A 22 -11.66 1.37 1.12
CA THR A 22 -10.62 2.19 1.72
C THR A 22 -9.41 2.34 0.80
N THR A 23 -8.61 3.37 1.05
CA THR A 23 -7.38 3.63 0.31
C THR A 23 -6.25 3.96 1.27
N ILE A 24 -5.10 3.31 1.06
CA ILE A 24 -3.85 3.55 1.77
C ILE A 24 -2.88 4.16 0.76
N ASN A 25 -2.35 5.33 1.08
CA ASN A 25 -1.42 6.06 0.24
C ASN A 25 0.01 5.82 0.72
N CYS A 26 0.94 5.91 -0.22
CA CYS A 26 2.37 5.74 -0.02
C CYS A 26 3.11 6.76 -0.87
N THR A 27 3.91 7.60 -0.22
CA THR A 27 4.82 8.54 -0.88
C THR A 27 6.27 8.19 -0.56
N TYR A 28 7.12 8.26 -1.57
CA TYR A 28 8.57 8.12 -1.43
C TYR A 28 9.22 9.50 -1.51
N SER A 29 10.09 9.83 -0.55
CA SER A 29 10.68 11.16 -0.42
C SER A 29 11.69 11.50 -1.51
N GLU A 30 12.28 10.48 -2.16
CA GLU A 30 13.18 10.70 -3.29
C GLU A 30 12.39 10.75 -4.60
N SER A 31 12.93 11.46 -5.58
CA SER A 31 12.32 11.57 -6.89
C SER A 31 12.51 10.29 -7.72
N ASN A 32 11.49 9.94 -8.49
CA ASN A 32 11.50 8.87 -9.50
C ASN A 32 11.95 7.49 -8.96
N PRO A 33 11.23 6.91 -7.98
CA PRO A 33 11.43 5.50 -7.65
C PRO A 33 11.24 4.63 -8.89
N ARG A 34 12.00 3.53 -8.97
CA ARG A 34 11.89 2.53 -10.03
C ARG A 34 10.67 1.66 -9.84
N SER A 35 10.28 1.38 -8.59
CA SER A 35 9.11 0.57 -8.28
C SER A 35 8.49 0.88 -6.92
N PHE A 36 7.20 0.58 -6.80
CA PHE A 36 6.49 0.45 -5.54
C PHE A 36 6.02 -0.98 -5.33
N GLN A 37 6.00 -1.43 -4.08
CA GLN A 37 5.57 -2.75 -3.68
C GLN A 37 4.60 -2.65 -2.52
N TRP A 38 3.53 -3.44 -2.58
CA TRP A 38 2.53 -3.52 -1.53
C TRP A 38 2.50 -4.90 -0.92
N TYR A 39 2.41 -4.93 0.41
CA TYR A 39 2.35 -6.14 1.21
C TYR A 39 1.24 -6.02 2.26
N ARG A 40 0.67 -7.16 2.65
CA ARG A 40 -0.10 -7.32 3.89
C ARG A 40 0.75 -8.10 4.89
N GLN A 41 0.68 -7.78 6.16
CA GLN A 41 1.38 -8.47 7.23
C GLN A 41 0.37 -9.00 8.24
N ASP A 42 0.03 -10.28 8.10
CA ASP A 42 -0.89 -10.94 9.01
C ASP A 42 -0.14 -11.46 10.24
N PRO A 43 -0.70 -11.32 11.46
CA PRO A 43 -0.05 -11.80 12.68
C PRO A 43 0.37 -13.28 12.62
N GLU A 44 -0.42 -14.12 11.95
CA GLU A 44 -0.21 -15.57 11.91
C GLU A 44 0.59 -16.04 10.68
N ARG A 45 0.57 -15.28 9.58
CA ARG A 45 1.15 -15.70 8.28
C ARG A 45 2.39 -14.91 7.88
N GLY A 46 2.66 -13.80 8.57
CA GLY A 46 3.75 -12.89 8.23
C GLY A 46 3.44 -12.05 6.99
N LEU A 47 4.51 -11.62 6.31
CA LEU A 47 4.43 -10.75 5.12
C LEU A 47 3.97 -11.53 3.88
N THR A 48 2.87 -11.08 3.29
CA THR A 48 2.33 -11.57 2.02
C THR A 48 2.37 -10.46 0.97
N PHE A 49 2.93 -10.77 -0.19
CA PHE A 49 3.01 -9.85 -1.32
C PHE A 49 1.64 -9.65 -2.00
N LEU A 50 1.32 -8.39 -2.32
CA LEU A 50 0.09 -8.01 -3.04
C LEU A 50 0.39 -7.52 -4.46
N PHE A 51 1.22 -6.47 -4.59
CA PHE A 51 1.49 -5.82 -5.88
C PHE A 51 2.94 -5.39 -6.04
N TYR A 52 3.40 -5.44 -7.29
CA TYR A 52 4.64 -4.81 -7.77
C TYR A 52 4.25 -3.83 -8.87
N MET A 53 4.58 -2.56 -8.69
CA MET A 53 4.11 -1.44 -9.50
C MET A 53 5.29 -0.67 -10.08
N THR A 54 5.36 -0.58 -11.41
CA THR A 54 6.32 0.28 -12.12
C THR A 54 5.65 1.50 -12.76
N SER A 55 4.34 1.42 -13.01
CA SER A 55 3.49 2.51 -13.51
C SER A 55 2.04 2.04 -13.57
N GLY A 56 1.09 2.98 -13.58
CA GLY A 56 -0.30 2.71 -13.94
C GLY A 56 -1.08 2.02 -12.81
N ARG A 57 -2.05 1.18 -13.18
CA ARG A 57 -2.99 0.52 -12.25
C ARG A 57 -2.95 -1.00 -12.39
N LYS A 58 -3.02 -1.70 -11.27
CA LYS A 58 -3.22 -3.16 -11.18
C LYS A 58 -4.40 -3.48 -10.26
N GLN A 59 -5.04 -4.63 -10.49
CA GLN A 59 -6.15 -5.10 -9.67
C GLN A 59 -6.12 -6.62 -9.56
N ARG A 60 -6.43 -7.14 -8.37
CA ARG A 60 -6.56 -8.56 -8.06
C ARG A 60 -7.72 -8.72 -7.07
N GLY A 61 -8.87 -9.16 -7.60
CA GLY A 61 -10.10 -9.27 -6.81
C GLY A 61 -10.49 -7.90 -6.23
N ARG A 62 -10.64 -7.86 -4.90
CA ARG A 62 -10.99 -6.66 -4.12
C ARG A 62 -9.83 -5.68 -3.92
N PHE A 63 -8.59 -6.13 -4.13
CA PHE A 63 -7.40 -5.31 -3.97
C PHE A 63 -7.02 -4.66 -5.31
N GLY A 64 -6.64 -3.40 -5.29
CA GLY A 64 -6.08 -2.70 -6.45
C GLY A 64 -4.97 -1.75 -6.03
N SER A 65 -4.07 -1.43 -6.95
CA SER A 65 -3.04 -0.43 -6.70
C SER A 65 -2.87 0.48 -7.89
N THR A 66 -2.63 1.76 -7.63
CA THR A 66 -2.35 2.78 -8.64
C THR A 66 -1.01 3.42 -8.32
N THR A 67 -0.20 3.76 -9.32
CA THR A 67 1.13 4.32 -9.09
C THR A 67 1.48 5.40 -10.12
N ASN A 68 2.00 6.51 -9.61
CA ASN A 68 2.55 7.62 -10.36
C ASN A 68 4.01 7.84 -9.94
N MET A 69 4.95 7.39 -10.79
CA MET A 69 6.38 7.51 -10.50
C MET A 69 6.88 8.96 -10.53
N LYS A 70 6.24 9.85 -11.30
CA LYS A 70 6.61 11.27 -11.35
C LYS A 70 6.32 11.98 -10.03
N GLU A 71 5.27 11.55 -9.35
CA GLU A 71 4.87 12.06 -8.03
C GLU A 71 5.47 11.24 -6.88
N SER A 72 6.30 10.24 -7.19
CA SER A 72 6.80 9.27 -6.21
C SER A 72 5.68 8.75 -5.31
N HIS A 73 4.53 8.42 -5.89
CA HIS A 73 3.30 8.10 -5.17
C HIS A 73 2.69 6.77 -5.65
N SER A 74 2.21 5.98 -4.69
CA SER A 74 1.45 4.76 -4.92
C SER A 74 0.29 4.69 -3.94
N SER A 75 -0.83 4.13 -4.37
CA SER A 75 -2.00 3.87 -3.53
C SER A 75 -2.40 2.40 -3.61
N LEU A 76 -2.87 1.86 -2.48
CA LEU A 76 -3.54 0.58 -2.36
C LEU A 76 -5.02 0.83 -2.08
N HIS A 77 -5.88 0.32 -2.93
CA HIS A 77 -7.33 0.39 -2.82
C HIS A 77 -7.87 -0.98 -2.43
N ILE A 78 -8.73 -1.02 -1.43
CA ILE A 78 -9.40 -2.23 -0.97
C ILE A 78 -10.90 -1.95 -1.09
N THR A 79 -11.62 -2.72 -1.88
CA THR A 79 -13.08 -2.61 -2.03
C THR A 79 -13.79 -3.72 -1.27
N ALA A 80 -15.05 -3.47 -0.88
CA ALA A 80 -15.87 -4.43 -0.15
C ALA A 80 -15.10 -5.09 0.99
N SER A 81 -14.56 -4.27 1.90
CA SER A 81 -13.65 -4.68 2.97
C SER A 81 -14.28 -5.80 3.81
N GLN A 82 -13.48 -6.77 4.22
CA GLN A 82 -13.90 -7.93 5.01
C GLN A 82 -13.15 -7.95 6.35
N LEU A 83 -13.67 -8.67 7.34
CA LEU A 83 -13.02 -8.79 8.66
C LEU A 83 -11.58 -9.33 8.57
N GLU A 84 -11.31 -10.22 7.61
CA GLU A 84 -9.98 -10.78 7.32
C GLU A 84 -8.97 -9.78 6.72
N ASP A 85 -9.44 -8.59 6.32
CA ASP A 85 -8.58 -7.50 5.82
C ASP A 85 -8.04 -6.64 6.96
N SER A 86 -8.47 -6.87 8.22
CA SER A 86 -8.03 -6.13 9.41
C SER A 86 -6.60 -6.53 9.79
N THR A 87 -5.64 -5.95 9.08
CA THR A 87 -4.23 -6.31 9.14
C THR A 87 -3.35 -5.11 8.82
N THR A 88 -2.04 -5.24 8.99
CA THR A 88 -1.09 -4.18 8.63
C THR A 88 -0.78 -4.24 7.13
N TYR A 89 -0.86 -3.10 6.44
CA TYR A 89 -0.44 -2.97 5.05
C TYR A 89 0.82 -2.14 4.96
N LEU A 90 1.83 -2.68 4.27
CA LEU A 90 3.14 -2.07 4.15
C LEU A 90 3.46 -1.76 2.69
N CYS A 91 4.04 -0.59 2.47
CA CYS A 91 4.55 -0.14 1.21
C CYS A 91 6.09 -0.11 1.25
N ALA A 92 6.71 -0.54 0.16
CA ALA A 92 8.14 -0.35 -0.09
C ALA A 92 8.35 0.33 -1.44
N ALA A 93 9.40 1.14 -1.54
CA ALA A 93 9.81 1.81 -2.77
C ALA A 93 11.31 1.60 -3.00
N ASN A 94 11.73 1.48 -4.27
CA ASN A 94 13.14 1.37 -4.65
C ASN A 94 13.51 2.29 -5.82
#